data_AF-A0A7C2EYB2-F1
#
_entry.id   AF-A0A7C2EYB2-F1
#
_cell.length_a   1.000
_cell.length_b   1.000
_cell.length_c   1.000
_cell.angle_alpha   90.00
_cell.angle_beta   90.00
_cell.angle_gamma   90.00
#
_symmetry.space_group_name_H-M   'P 1'
#
loop_
_entity.id
_entity.type
_entity.pdbx_description
1 polymer ?
#
loop_
_entity_poly.entity_id
_entity_poly.type
_entity_poly.pdbx_seq_one_letter_code
_entity_poly.pdbx_strand_id
1 'polypeptide(L)'
;MSPDMYSGWGVRTLSSENPAYNPYSYHRGSVWPVENGSFALAFLRYGLHEHLDVISRGMFEASALFDYYRLPELFSGHQRDGDHPFPAHYPQANSPQAWSSSAVFCIMQAMLGLYPYAPLNILLVDPHLPAWLPEITLRNLHVGRAVVSIRFRRAEDGMTDFEILDKRGKLHVFMQPSPWSLTSGYVERLYDALASLLPA
;
A
#
# COMPACT_ATOMS: atom_id res chain seq x y z
N MET A 1 -1.73 13.99 -7.33
CA MET A 1 -3.12 13.49 -7.27
C MET A 1 -4.07 14.69 -7.28
N SER A 2 -5.04 14.75 -8.19
CA SER A 2 -5.86 15.95 -8.38
C SER A 2 -6.93 16.13 -7.27
N PRO A 3 -7.24 17.38 -6.85
CA PRO A 3 -8.18 17.66 -5.75
C PRO A 3 -9.63 17.20 -6.01
N ASP A 4 -10.07 17.24 -7.26
CA ASP A 4 -11.39 16.81 -7.70
C ASP A 4 -11.59 15.28 -7.67
N MET A 5 -10.50 14.53 -7.71
CA MET A 5 -10.49 13.07 -7.64
C MET A 5 -10.28 12.54 -6.22
N TYR A 6 -9.42 13.17 -5.43
CA TYR A 6 -9.08 12.69 -4.09
C TYR A 6 -10.02 13.28 -3.03
N SER A 7 -10.80 12.41 -2.38
CA SER A 7 -11.81 12.80 -1.39
C SER A 7 -11.25 13.13 -0.01
N GLY A 8 -9.95 12.93 0.26
CA GLY A 8 -9.40 12.94 1.62
C GLY A 8 -9.47 11.59 2.33
N TRP A 9 -10.24 10.64 1.80
CA TRP A 9 -10.29 9.24 2.23
C TRP A 9 -9.69 8.29 1.18
N GLY A 10 -9.87 8.62 -0.09
CA GLY A 10 -9.38 7.85 -1.23
C GLY A 10 -9.76 8.51 -2.56
N VAL A 11 -9.28 7.94 -3.66
CA VAL A 11 -9.61 8.36 -5.02
C VAL A 11 -11.02 7.90 -5.37
N ARG A 12 -11.84 8.83 -5.87
CA ARG A 12 -13.20 8.61 -6.36
C ARG A 12 -13.19 7.89 -7.71
N THR A 13 -14.29 7.22 -8.05
CA THR A 13 -14.50 6.65 -9.39
C THR A 13 -14.76 7.70 -10.47
N LEU A 14 -15.14 8.92 -10.09
CA LEU A 14 -15.42 10.03 -10.99
C LEU A 14 -15.08 11.36 -10.31
N SER A 15 -14.52 12.29 -11.09
CA SER A 15 -14.21 13.65 -10.65
C SER A 15 -15.46 14.34 -10.09
N SER A 16 -15.29 15.08 -8.99
CA SER A 16 -16.35 15.91 -8.42
C SER A 16 -16.76 17.10 -9.30
N GLU A 17 -15.96 17.44 -10.32
CA GLU A 17 -16.27 18.49 -11.30
C GLU A 17 -17.08 17.96 -12.49
N ASN A 18 -17.22 16.64 -12.62
CA ASN A 18 -18.01 16.06 -13.70
C ASN A 18 -19.52 16.30 -13.45
N PRO A 19 -20.31 16.75 -14.44
CA PRO A 19 -21.76 16.95 -14.28
C PRO A 19 -22.52 15.69 -13.85
N ALA A 20 -21.95 14.52 -14.12
CA ALA A 20 -22.51 13.24 -13.72
C ALA A 20 -22.09 12.82 -12.29
N TYR A 21 -21.26 13.59 -11.59
CA TYR A 21 -20.83 13.26 -10.23
C TYR A 21 -22.03 13.12 -9.28
N ASN A 22 -22.01 12.05 -8.50
CA ASN A 22 -22.91 11.81 -7.40
C ASN A 22 -22.16 11.01 -6.32
N PRO A 23 -21.89 11.59 -5.15
CA PRO A 23 -21.13 10.93 -4.07
C PRO A 23 -21.82 9.66 -3.56
N TYR A 24 -23.14 9.54 -3.73
CA TYR A 24 -23.94 8.38 -3.34
C TYR A 24 -24.21 7.40 -4.49
N SER A 25 -23.55 7.57 -5.64
CA SER A 25 -23.67 6.66 -6.77
C SER A 25 -22.60 5.58 -6.72
N TYR A 26 -22.98 4.37 -7.12
CA TYR A 26 -22.14 3.18 -7.10
C TYR A 26 -20.82 3.31 -7.88
N HIS A 27 -20.83 4.03 -9.01
CA HIS A 27 -19.63 4.26 -9.84
C HIS A 27 -19.52 5.69 -10.38
N ARG A 28 -20.28 6.65 -9.85
CA ARG A 28 -20.21 8.06 -10.30
C ARG A 28 -19.69 9.01 -9.21
N GLY A 29 -18.82 8.54 -8.33
CA GLY A 29 -18.22 9.40 -7.31
C GLY A 29 -17.82 8.69 -6.03
N SER A 30 -18.32 7.49 -5.77
CA SER A 30 -17.90 6.67 -4.62
C SER A 30 -16.40 6.37 -4.61
N VAL A 31 -15.88 5.96 -3.46
CA VAL A 31 -14.51 5.49 -3.28
C VAL A 31 -14.51 3.99 -3.07
N TRP A 32 -13.71 3.28 -3.86
CA TRP A 32 -13.60 1.83 -3.82
C TRP A 32 -12.24 1.40 -3.26
N PRO A 33 -12.20 0.72 -2.10
CA PRO A 33 -10.96 0.24 -1.51
C PRO A 33 -10.13 -0.65 -2.44
N VAL A 34 -10.76 -1.57 -3.18
CA VAL A 34 -10.06 -2.44 -4.13
C VAL A 34 -9.30 -1.66 -5.22
N GLU A 35 -9.88 -0.57 -5.72
CA GLU A 35 -9.24 0.30 -6.71
C GLU A 35 -8.07 1.08 -6.07
N ASN A 36 -8.29 1.62 -4.87
CA ASN A 36 -7.28 2.38 -4.15
C ASN A 36 -6.07 1.52 -3.72
N GLY A 37 -6.30 0.25 -3.36
CA GLY A 37 -5.22 -0.72 -3.15
C GLY A 37 -4.41 -0.97 -4.42
N SER A 38 -5.07 -1.03 -5.57
CA SER A 38 -4.42 -1.18 -6.88
C SER A 38 -3.61 0.07 -7.26
N PHE A 39 -4.12 1.27 -6.96
CA PHE A 39 -3.39 2.53 -7.13
C PHE A 39 -2.14 2.60 -6.25
N ALA A 40 -2.18 2.09 -5.02
CA ALA A 40 -1.00 2.01 -4.15
C ALA A 40 0.14 1.18 -4.79
N LEU A 41 -0.18 0.02 -5.37
CA LEU A 41 0.80 -0.78 -6.11
C LEU A 41 1.35 -0.04 -7.33
N ALA A 42 0.51 0.71 -8.05
CA ALA A 42 0.96 1.54 -9.15
C ALA A 42 1.91 2.65 -8.67
N PHE A 43 1.55 3.40 -7.63
CA PHE A 43 2.40 4.46 -7.09
C PHE A 43 3.79 3.95 -6.72
N LEU A 44 3.90 2.79 -6.07
CA LEU A 44 5.21 2.15 -5.83
C LEU A 44 5.98 1.93 -7.14
N ARG A 45 5.36 1.34 -8.17
CA ARG A 45 6.03 1.04 -9.46
C ARG A 45 6.55 2.29 -10.18
N TYR A 46 5.87 3.42 -10.01
CA TYR A 46 6.25 4.70 -10.59
C TYR A 46 7.14 5.56 -9.66
N GLY A 47 7.52 5.07 -8.47
CA GLY A 47 8.30 5.84 -7.49
C GLY A 47 7.54 7.01 -6.87
N LEU A 48 6.20 7.00 -6.91
CA LEU A 48 5.33 8.07 -6.42
C LEU A 48 5.01 7.89 -4.93
N HIS A 49 6.06 7.85 -4.11
CA HIS A 49 5.96 7.58 -2.66
C HIS A 49 5.05 8.56 -1.92
N GLU A 50 5.07 9.85 -2.27
CA GLU A 50 4.17 10.84 -1.66
C GLU A 50 2.68 10.51 -1.89
N HIS A 51 2.33 9.96 -3.06
CA HIS A 51 0.96 9.54 -3.35
C HIS A 51 0.60 8.24 -2.65
N LEU A 52 1.56 7.32 -2.50
CA LEU A 52 1.41 6.13 -1.68
C LEU A 52 1.15 6.49 -0.20
N ASP A 53 1.85 7.48 0.35
CA ASP A 53 1.69 7.94 1.72
C ASP A 53 0.29 8.53 1.96
N VAL A 54 -0.20 9.33 1.00
CA VAL A 54 -1.55 9.91 1.06
C VAL A 54 -2.62 8.83 1.00
N ILE A 55 -2.56 7.91 0.03
CA ILE A 55 -3.60 6.90 -0.16
C ILE A 55 -3.61 5.86 0.95
N SER A 56 -2.43 5.48 1.46
CA SER A 56 -2.30 4.55 2.59
C SER A 56 -2.93 5.17 3.84
N ARG A 57 -2.58 6.42 4.16
CA ARG A 57 -3.17 7.14 5.30
C ARG A 57 -4.69 7.20 5.20
N GLY A 58 -5.22 7.62 4.05
CA GLY A 58 -6.66 7.73 3.84
C GLY A 58 -7.39 6.39 4.06
N MET A 59 -6.86 5.29 3.53
CA MET A 59 -7.45 3.96 3.67
C MET A 59 -7.38 3.39 5.09
N PHE A 60 -6.27 3.60 5.80
CA PHE A 60 -6.14 3.16 7.20
C PHE A 60 -6.96 4.04 8.17
N GLU A 61 -7.04 5.35 7.94
CA GLU A 61 -7.92 6.22 8.73
C GLU A 61 -9.41 5.90 8.45
N ALA A 62 -9.77 5.61 7.19
CA ALA A 62 -11.12 5.16 6.86
C ALA A 62 -11.44 3.81 7.52
N SER A 63 -10.55 2.82 7.44
CA SER A 63 -10.79 1.51 8.05
C SER A 63 -11.00 1.62 9.55
N ALA A 64 -10.30 2.53 10.23
CA ALA A 64 -10.47 2.79 11.66
C ALA A 64 -11.86 3.31 12.07
N LEU A 65 -12.63 3.82 11.12
CA LEU A 65 -13.98 4.35 11.35
C LEU A 65 -15.09 3.34 11.00
N PHE A 66 -14.77 2.28 10.27
CA PHE A 66 -15.72 1.22 9.95
C PHE A 66 -15.63 0.05 10.96
N ASP A 67 -16.74 -0.67 11.09
CA ASP A 67 -16.85 -1.81 12.01
C ASP A 67 -15.72 -2.83 11.81
N TYR A 68 -15.19 -3.32 12.93
CA TYR A 68 -14.11 -4.32 12.98
C TYR A 68 -12.82 -3.92 12.24
N TYR A 69 -12.60 -2.63 11.98
CA TYR A 69 -11.44 -2.11 11.25
C TYR A 69 -11.37 -2.60 9.80
N ARG A 70 -12.54 -2.79 9.16
CA ARG A 70 -12.65 -3.38 7.82
C ARG A 70 -13.20 -2.38 6.82
N LEU A 71 -12.54 -2.30 5.68
CA LEU A 71 -13.03 -1.49 4.56
C LEU A 71 -14.25 -2.19 3.91
N PRO A 72 -15.36 -1.46 3.67
CA PRO A 72 -16.51 -2.00 2.95
C PRO A 72 -16.19 -2.18 1.46
N GLU A 73 -17.13 -2.71 0.69
CA GLU A 73 -17.06 -2.74 -0.77
C GLU A 73 -16.73 -1.38 -1.38
N LEU A 74 -17.44 -0.35 -0.95
CA LEU A 74 -17.30 1.04 -1.33
C LEU A 74 -17.87 1.94 -0.22
N PHE A 75 -17.51 3.21 -0.24
CA PHE A 75 -18.13 4.25 0.57
C PHE A 75 -18.36 5.52 -0.26
N SER A 76 -19.18 6.43 0.27
CA SER A 76 -19.61 7.62 -0.47
C SER A 76 -18.45 8.57 -0.78
N GLY A 77 -18.58 9.28 -1.89
CA GLY A 77 -17.55 10.13 -2.49
C GLY A 77 -17.30 11.49 -1.86
N HIS A 78 -17.94 11.84 -0.73
CA HIS A 78 -17.87 13.20 -0.20
C HIS A 78 -16.45 13.64 0.10
N GLN A 79 -16.18 14.94 -0.12
CA GLN A 79 -14.93 15.52 0.30
C GLN A 79 -14.82 15.48 1.82
N ARG A 80 -13.67 15.10 2.36
CA ARG A 80 -13.38 15.21 3.78
C ARG A 80 -13.22 16.69 4.13
N ASP A 81 -14.24 17.24 4.77
CA ASP A 81 -14.32 18.64 5.19
C ASP A 81 -15.16 18.75 6.48
N GLY A 82 -15.49 19.98 6.90
CA GLY A 82 -16.26 20.23 8.11
C GLY A 82 -17.71 19.71 8.06
N ASP A 83 -18.30 19.63 6.87
CA ASP A 83 -19.67 19.14 6.67
C ASP A 83 -19.70 17.61 6.55
N HIS A 84 -18.61 17.00 6.05
CA HIS A 84 -18.45 15.56 5.90
C HIS A 84 -17.15 15.07 6.58
N PRO A 85 -17.06 15.11 7.92
CA PRO A 85 -15.84 14.79 8.66
C PRO A 85 -15.49 13.29 8.70
N PHE A 86 -16.38 12.42 8.19
CA PHE A 86 -16.25 10.96 8.20
C PHE A 86 -16.62 10.37 6.82
N PRO A 87 -16.10 9.18 6.44
CA PRO A 87 -16.48 8.53 5.19
C PRO A 87 -17.92 8.03 5.27
N ALA A 88 -18.84 8.71 4.60
CA ALA A 88 -20.25 8.35 4.68
C ALA A 88 -20.52 6.97 4.07
N HIS A 89 -21.32 6.15 4.75
CA HIS A 89 -21.70 4.82 4.29
C HIS A 89 -22.40 4.87 2.93
N TYR A 90 -22.14 3.87 2.10
CA TYR A 90 -22.98 3.56 0.94
C TYR A 90 -23.97 2.46 1.37
N PRO A 91 -25.29 2.72 1.44
CA PRO A 91 -26.25 1.82 2.10
C PRO A 91 -26.31 0.38 1.55
N GLN A 92 -26.00 0.18 0.27
CA GLN A 92 -26.06 -1.12 -0.39
C GLN A 92 -24.67 -1.78 -0.49
N ALA A 93 -23.66 -1.27 0.23
CA ALA A 93 -22.31 -1.82 0.18
C ALA A 93 -22.27 -3.18 0.89
N ASN A 94 -21.60 -4.14 0.26
CA ASN A 94 -21.24 -5.36 0.96
C ASN A 94 -20.17 -5.06 2.03
N SER A 95 -20.39 -5.53 3.26
CA SER A 95 -19.41 -5.41 4.35
C SER A 95 -19.42 -6.66 5.23
N PRO A 96 -18.34 -7.48 5.24
CA PRO A 96 -17.12 -7.33 4.45
C PRO A 96 -17.31 -7.69 2.96
N GLN A 97 -16.41 -7.20 2.10
CA GLN A 97 -16.33 -7.59 0.70
C GLN A 97 -14.92 -8.10 0.38
N ALA A 98 -14.83 -9.26 -0.29
CA ALA A 98 -13.58 -10.01 -0.45
C ALA A 98 -12.52 -9.28 -1.29
N TRP A 99 -12.94 -8.57 -2.35
CA TRP A 99 -12.04 -7.78 -3.19
C TRP A 99 -11.55 -6.53 -2.46
N SER A 100 -12.42 -5.79 -1.76
CA SER A 100 -12.05 -4.60 -0.98
C SER A 100 -11.13 -4.94 0.19
N SER A 101 -11.23 -6.16 0.73
CA SER A 101 -10.28 -6.66 1.73
C SER A 101 -8.84 -6.76 1.20
N SER A 102 -8.65 -6.92 -0.12
CA SER A 102 -7.30 -6.93 -0.74
C SER A 102 -6.55 -5.61 -0.56
N ALA A 103 -7.26 -4.49 -0.40
CA ALA A 103 -6.68 -3.15 -0.38
C ALA A 103 -5.57 -3.01 0.68
N VAL A 104 -5.83 -3.49 1.89
CA VAL A 104 -4.86 -3.42 3.01
C VAL A 104 -3.61 -4.24 2.68
N PHE A 105 -3.75 -5.42 2.06
CA PHE A 105 -2.62 -6.23 1.64
C PHE A 105 -1.83 -5.59 0.50
N CYS A 106 -2.51 -5.00 -0.50
CA CYS A 106 -1.87 -4.29 -1.59
C CYS A 106 -1.09 -3.06 -1.09
N ILE A 107 -1.66 -2.30 -0.15
CA ILE A 107 -1.00 -1.14 0.45
C ILE A 107 0.20 -1.59 1.30
N MET A 108 0.06 -2.64 2.12
CA MET A 108 1.21 -3.20 2.84
C MET A 108 2.30 -3.71 1.91
N GLN A 109 1.95 -4.42 0.83
CA GLN A 109 2.91 -4.86 -0.17
C GLN A 109 3.61 -3.67 -0.83
N ALA A 110 2.87 -2.59 -1.12
CA ALA A 110 3.41 -1.38 -1.71
C ALA A 110 4.38 -0.67 -0.75
N MET A 111 4.01 -0.48 0.51
CA MET A 111 4.87 0.18 1.52
C MET A 111 6.11 -0.65 1.85
N LEU A 112 6.06 -1.97 1.75
CA LEU A 112 7.19 -2.85 2.10
C LEU A 112 8.01 -3.30 0.88
N GLY A 113 7.56 -2.96 -0.33
CA GLY A 113 8.22 -3.33 -1.59
C GLY A 113 8.42 -4.84 -1.78
N LEU A 114 7.48 -5.67 -1.32
CA LEU A 114 7.67 -7.13 -1.28
C LEU A 114 7.46 -7.79 -2.66
N TYR A 115 8.50 -8.43 -3.18
CA TYR A 115 8.45 -9.25 -4.40
C TYR A 115 9.08 -10.64 -4.19
N PRO A 116 8.26 -11.67 -3.92
CA PRO A 116 8.75 -13.03 -3.72
C PRO A 116 8.99 -13.76 -5.04
N TYR A 117 10.14 -14.40 -5.16
CA TYR A 117 10.53 -15.32 -6.23
C TYR A 117 10.81 -16.70 -5.63
N ALA A 118 9.73 -17.39 -5.24
CA ALA A 118 9.80 -18.64 -4.50
C ALA A 118 10.65 -19.75 -5.17
N PRO A 119 10.58 -19.98 -6.51
CA PRO A 119 11.42 -21.01 -7.15
C PRO A 119 12.93 -20.75 -7.03
N LEU A 120 13.34 -19.48 -6.89
CA LEU A 120 14.73 -19.08 -6.73
C LEU A 120 15.13 -18.89 -5.26
N ASN A 121 14.19 -19.04 -4.33
CA ASN A 121 14.37 -18.72 -2.91
C ASN A 121 14.83 -17.26 -2.72
N ILE A 122 14.20 -16.33 -3.44
CA ILE A 122 14.52 -14.90 -3.35
C ILE A 122 13.29 -14.14 -2.87
N LEU A 123 13.51 -13.16 -2.00
CA LEU A 123 12.55 -12.12 -1.63
C LEU A 123 13.22 -10.77 -1.84
N LEU A 124 12.73 -9.97 -2.80
CA LEU A 124 13.13 -8.57 -2.90
C LEU A 124 12.27 -7.74 -1.95
N VAL A 125 12.89 -6.75 -1.33
CA VAL A 125 12.25 -5.75 -0.49
C VAL A 125 12.76 -4.36 -0.88
N ASP A 126 11.86 -3.39 -0.86
CA ASP A 126 12.17 -1.98 -1.15
C ASP A 126 11.22 -1.12 -0.31
N PRO A 127 11.45 -1.07 1.01
CA PRO A 127 10.47 -0.54 1.92
C PRO A 127 10.48 0.99 1.92
N HIS A 128 9.29 1.57 1.94
CA HIS A 128 9.01 2.99 2.16
C HIS A 128 7.87 3.09 3.18
N LEU A 129 8.20 3.34 4.44
CA LEU A 129 7.22 3.56 5.48
C LEU A 129 6.85 5.05 5.60
N PRO A 130 5.54 5.37 5.69
CA PRO A 130 5.09 6.73 5.93
C PRO A 130 5.40 7.16 7.37
N ALA A 131 5.47 8.47 7.61
CA ALA A 131 5.80 9.03 8.93
C ALA A 131 4.86 8.59 10.07
N TRP A 132 3.60 8.26 9.76
CA TRP A 132 2.63 7.78 10.74
C TRP A 132 2.80 6.29 11.10
N LEU A 133 3.64 5.54 10.37
CA LEU A 133 3.94 4.13 10.61
C LEU A 133 5.46 3.94 10.79
N PRO A 134 6.03 4.27 11.96
CA PRO A 134 7.47 4.26 12.15
C PRO A 134 8.08 2.85 12.16
N GLU A 135 7.31 1.82 12.51
CA GLU A 135 7.76 0.44 12.56
C GLU A 135 6.63 -0.53 12.21
N ILE A 136 6.96 -1.58 11.47
CA ILE A 136 6.08 -2.73 11.27
C ILE A 136 6.90 -4.03 11.25
N THR A 137 6.37 -5.10 11.82
CA THR A 137 7.01 -6.41 11.80
C THR A 137 6.11 -7.42 11.10
N LEU A 138 6.63 -8.05 10.05
CA LEU A 138 6.03 -9.23 9.44
C LEU A 138 6.60 -10.47 10.10
N ARG A 139 5.73 -11.33 10.65
CA ARG A 139 6.13 -12.59 11.28
C ARG A 139 5.64 -13.76 10.44
N ASN A 140 6.46 -14.81 10.37
CA ASN A 140 6.11 -16.05 9.67
C ASN A 140 5.70 -15.85 8.20
N LEU A 141 6.36 -14.92 7.49
CA LEU A 141 6.17 -14.75 6.06
C LEU A 141 6.74 -15.97 5.33
N HIS A 142 5.89 -16.64 4.54
CA HIS A 142 6.28 -17.80 3.77
C HIS A 142 6.69 -17.40 2.35
N VAL A 143 7.88 -17.84 1.92
CA VAL A 143 8.36 -17.71 0.54
C VAL A 143 8.83 -19.08 0.08
N GLY A 144 7.99 -19.77 -0.72
CA GLY A 144 8.22 -21.17 -1.06
C GLY A 144 8.20 -22.04 0.20
N ARG A 145 9.30 -22.74 0.48
CA ARG A 145 9.47 -23.57 1.69
C ARG A 145 10.15 -22.83 2.85
N ALA A 146 10.62 -21.61 2.62
CA ALA A 146 11.26 -20.81 3.65
C ALA A 146 10.25 -19.98 4.43
N VAL A 147 10.58 -19.71 5.69
CA VAL A 147 9.83 -18.84 6.59
C VAL A 147 10.75 -17.75 7.08
N VAL A 148 10.33 -16.50 7.00
CA VAL A 148 11.11 -15.35 7.48
C VAL A 148 10.25 -14.43 8.32
N SER A 149 10.84 -13.85 9.36
CA SER A 149 10.25 -12.73 10.10
C SER A 149 11.15 -11.51 9.90
N ILE A 150 10.57 -10.40 9.47
CA ILE A 150 11.28 -9.18 9.09
C ILE A 150 10.66 -7.99 9.82
N ARG A 151 11.50 -7.19 10.47
CA ARG A 151 11.12 -5.89 11.02
C ARG A 151 11.53 -4.81 10.03
N PHE A 152 10.65 -3.85 9.78
CA PHE A 152 10.92 -2.66 8.99
C PHE A 152 10.86 -1.45 9.90
N ARG A 153 11.84 -0.56 9.79
CA ARG A 153 11.97 0.64 10.63
C ARG A 153 12.26 1.86 9.80
N ARG A 154 11.48 2.89 10.03
CA ARG A 154 11.69 4.21 9.47
C ARG A 154 12.71 4.98 10.31
N ALA A 155 13.80 5.43 9.70
CA ALA A 155 14.77 6.30 10.31
C ALA A 155 14.30 7.76 10.34
N GLU A 156 14.99 8.59 11.12
CA GLU A 156 14.69 10.02 11.25
C GLU A 156 14.85 10.80 9.94
N ASP A 157 15.74 10.34 9.05
CA ASP A 157 16.11 11.01 7.80
C ASP A 157 15.09 10.86 6.68
N GLY A 158 14.15 9.93 6.76
CA GLY A 158 13.33 9.61 5.59
C GLY A 158 13.28 8.12 5.26
N MET A 159 14.40 7.44 5.45
CA MET A 159 14.63 6.13 4.86
C MET A 159 14.03 5.03 5.71
N THR A 160 13.71 3.91 5.07
CA THR A 160 13.25 2.71 5.76
C THR A 160 14.25 1.60 5.54
N ASP A 161 14.71 1.01 6.64
CA ASP A 161 15.57 -0.16 6.62
C ASP A 161 14.81 -1.38 7.15
N PHE A 162 15.38 -2.57 6.99
CA PHE A 162 14.82 -3.81 7.50
C PHE A 162 15.85 -4.68 8.22
N GLU A 163 15.35 -5.43 9.20
CA GLU A 163 16.11 -6.38 10.00
C GLU A 163 15.45 -7.75 9.91
N ILE A 164 16.22 -8.78 9.56
CA ILE A 164 15.74 -10.17 9.59
C ILE A 164 15.81 -10.67 11.04
N LEU A 165 14.65 -10.92 11.65
CA LEU A 165 14.54 -11.39 13.03
C LEU A 165 14.67 -12.92 13.17
N ASP A 166 14.11 -13.65 12.20
CA ASP A 166 14.14 -15.11 12.13
C ASP A 166 14.11 -15.55 10.66
N LYS A 167 14.84 -16.61 10.32
CA LYS A 167 14.83 -17.20 8.98
C LYS A 167 15.04 -18.70 9.05
N ARG A 168 14.05 -19.46 8.58
CA ARG A 168 14.06 -20.93 8.51
C ARG A 168 13.97 -21.36 7.05
N GLY A 169 14.88 -22.24 6.63
CA GLY A 169 15.02 -22.68 5.24
C GLY A 169 15.91 -21.77 4.40
N LYS A 170 16.09 -22.14 3.12
CA LYS A 170 16.90 -21.38 2.17
C LYS A 170 16.09 -20.20 1.64
N LEU A 171 16.53 -18.98 1.94
CA LEU A 171 15.97 -17.73 1.40
C LEU A 171 17.04 -16.64 1.37
N HIS A 172 17.14 -15.95 0.25
CA HIS A 172 17.93 -14.75 0.05
C HIS A 172 16.98 -13.55 0.06
N VAL A 173 17.27 -12.58 0.91
CA VAL A 173 16.50 -11.33 1.00
C VAL A 173 17.40 -10.22 0.50
N PHE A 174 16.95 -9.48 -0.50
CA PHE A 174 17.72 -8.40 -1.11
C PHE A 174 16.96 -7.09 -1.00
N MET A 175 17.66 -6.02 -0.63
CA MET A 175 17.15 -4.67 -0.81
C MET A 175 17.28 -4.33 -2.29
N GLN A 176 16.17 -4.25 -3.01
CA GLN A 176 16.18 -3.92 -4.43
C GLN A 176 14.84 -3.35 -4.86
N PRO A 177 14.82 -2.25 -5.62
CA PRO A 177 13.60 -1.69 -6.16
C PRO A 177 12.77 -2.71 -6.94
N SER A 178 11.46 -2.48 -6.97
CA SER A 178 10.51 -3.33 -7.69
C SER A 178 11.07 -3.80 -9.05
N PRO A 179 10.93 -5.07 -9.41
CA PRO A 179 11.24 -5.56 -10.75
C PRO A 179 10.52 -4.78 -11.85
N TRP A 180 9.38 -4.18 -11.50
CA TRP A 180 8.55 -3.35 -12.37
C TRP A 180 8.77 -1.85 -12.16
N SER A 181 9.76 -1.47 -11.34
CA SER A 181 10.18 -0.08 -11.19
C SER A 181 10.63 0.45 -12.55
N LEU A 182 9.98 1.54 -12.97
CA LEU A 182 10.33 2.27 -14.19
C LEU A 182 11.43 3.31 -13.95
N THR A 183 11.81 3.54 -12.68
CA THR A 183 12.80 4.55 -12.30
C THR A 183 14.20 3.98 -12.11
N SER A 184 14.34 2.66 -11.91
CA SER A 184 15.63 2.03 -11.59
C SER A 184 16.31 1.41 -12.82
N GLY A 185 17.52 1.88 -13.14
CA GLY A 185 18.34 1.40 -14.25
C GLY A 185 19.08 0.08 -13.94
N TYR A 186 19.60 -0.59 -14.96
CA TYR A 186 20.33 -1.87 -14.82
C TYR A 186 21.57 -1.79 -13.90
N VAL A 187 22.26 -0.65 -13.90
CA VAL A 187 23.48 -0.44 -13.09
C VAL A 187 23.16 -0.29 -11.61
N GLU A 188 22.13 0.48 -11.29
CA GLU A 188 21.64 0.70 -9.91
C GLU A 188 21.16 -0.62 -9.31
N ARG A 189 20.39 -1.40 -10.09
CA ARG A 189 19.95 -2.76 -9.71
C ARG A 189 21.11 -3.70 -9.38
N LEU A 190 22.23 -3.60 -10.10
CA LEU A 190 23.41 -4.43 -9.84
C LEU A 190 24.15 -3.96 -8.58
N TYR A 191 24.24 -2.64 -8.38
CA TYR A 191 24.84 -2.07 -7.18
C TYR A 191 24.07 -2.47 -5.91
N ASP A 192 22.75 -2.32 -5.90
CA ASP A 192 21.90 -2.68 -4.76
C ASP A 192 21.95 -4.18 -4.44
N ALA A 193 21.98 -5.02 -5.48
CA ALA A 193 22.13 -6.47 -5.33
C ALA A 193 23.49 -6.87 -4.73
N LEU A 194 24.57 -6.15 -5.08
CA LEU A 194 25.90 -6.38 -4.52
C LEU A 194 26.03 -5.80 -3.10
N ALA A 195 25.46 -4.63 -2.84
CA ALA A 195 25.46 -4.01 -1.52
C ALA A 195 24.70 -4.86 -0.49
N SER A 196 23.58 -5.47 -0.89
CA SER A 196 22.80 -6.38 -0.03
C SER A 196 23.44 -7.75 0.22
N LEU A 197 24.54 -8.09 -0.46
CA LEU A 197 25.34 -9.31 -0.21
C LEU A 197 26.47 -9.08 0.80
N LEU A 198 26.80 -7.83 1.11
CA LEU A 198 27.78 -7.51 2.15
C LEU A 198 27.08 -7.52 3.52
N PRO A 199 27.65 -8.19 4.54
CA PRO A 199 27.10 -8.11 5.89
C PRO A 199 27.22 -6.67 6.40
N ALA A 200 26.13 -6.15 6.98
CA ALA A 200 26.10 -4.91 7.74
C ALA A 200 26.99 -4.98 8.99
#